data_AF-A0A941TQ62-F1
#
_entry.id   AF-A0A941TQ62-F1
#
_cell.length_a   1.000
_cell.length_b   1.000
_cell.length_c   1.000
_cell.angle_alpha   90.00
_cell.angle_beta   90.00
_cell.angle_gamma   90.00
#
_symmetry.space_group_name_H-M   'P 1'
#
loop_
_entity.id
_entity.type
_entity.pdbx_description
1 polymer ?
#
loop_
_entity_poly.entity_id
_entity_poly.type
_entity_poly.pdbx_seq_one_letter_code
_entity_poly.pdbx_strand_id
1 'polypeptide(L)' 'MLILTRRVGETVMIGDEVTITVLGVKGNQVRVGINAPKHVAVHREEIYERIKREQHPGEEVTEKAKAALYAPA' A
#
# COMPACT_ATOMS: atom_id res chain seq x y z
N MET A 1 -1.04 0.38 -13.24
CA MET A 1 0.42 0.44 -12.99
C MET A 1 1.02 1.46 -13.93
N LEU A 2 1.75 2.46 -13.40
CA LEU A 2 2.48 3.47 -14.18
C LEU A 2 3.98 3.17 -14.04
N ILE A 3 4.71 3.10 -15.15
CA ILE A 3 6.14 2.74 -15.16
C ILE A 3 6.96 3.99 -15.46
N LEU A 4 7.90 4.31 -14.57
CA LEU A 4 8.82 5.44 -14.71
C LEU A 4 10.24 4.93 -14.51
N THR A 5 11.11 5.17 -15.50
CA THR A 5 12.54 4.85 -15.38
C THR A 5 13.26 6.05 -14.79
N ARG A 6 13.89 5.85 -13.64
CA ARG A 6 14.70 6.86 -12.95
C ARG A 6 16.14 6.42 -12.78
N ARG A 7 17.07 7.37 -12.86
CA ARG A 7 18.49 7.17 -12.52
C ARG A 7 18.73 7.44 -11.04
N VAL A 8 19.89 7.01 -10.54
CA VAL A 8 20.35 7.33 -9.18
C VAL A 8 20.41 8.84 -9.01
N GLY A 9 19.83 9.35 -7.93
CA GLY A 9 19.70 10.78 -7.63
C GLY A 9 18.42 11.42 -8.15
N GLU A 10 17.64 10.73 -8.98
CA GLU A 10 16.37 11.27 -9.47
C GLU A 10 15.21 10.97 -8.51
N THR A 11 14.22 11.86 -8.56
CA THR A 11 13.03 11.82 -7.71
C THR A 11 11.76 11.64 -8.53
N VAL A 12 10.76 11.00 -7.91
CA VAL A 12 9.38 10.88 -8.38
C VAL A 12 8.48 11.45 -7.29
N MET A 13 7.52 12.27 -7.68
CA MET A 13 6.52 12.81 -6.75
C MET A 13 5.18 12.11 -6.99
N ILE A 14 4.50 11.73 -5.91
CA ILE A 14 3.16 11.16 -5.93
C ILE A 14 2.25 12.14 -5.17
N GLY A 15 1.35 12.78 -5.90
CA GLY A 15 0.61 13.93 -5.38
C GLY A 15 1.57 15.07 -5.00
N ASP A 16 1.22 15.80 -3.94
CA ASP A 16 1.99 16.97 -3.48
C ASP A 16 2.83 16.68 -2.22
N GLU A 17 2.63 15.51 -1.59
CA GLU A 17 3.15 15.23 -0.25
C GLU A 17 4.12 14.05 -0.18
N VAL A 18 4.09 13.15 -1.17
CA VAL A 18 4.96 11.96 -1.18
C VAL A 18 6.05 12.12 -2.23
N THR A 19 7.30 11.99 -1.81
CA THR A 19 8.48 12.03 -2.69
C THR A 19 9.28 10.74 -2.56
N ILE A 20 9.57 10.12 -3.70
CA ILE A 20 10.38 8.91 -3.80
C ILE A 20 11.69 9.28 -4.48
N THR A 21 12.81 8.98 -3.85
CA THR A 21 14.15 9.27 -4.35
C THR A 21 14.93 7.99 -4.55
N VAL A 22 15.57 7.82 -5.70
CA VAL A 22 16.49 6.70 -5.92
C VAL A 22 17.85 7.08 -5.35
N LEU A 23 18.20 6.54 -4.18
CA LEU A 23 19.45 6.88 -3.48
C LEU A 23 20.67 6.15 -4.08
N GLY A 24 20.46 5.00 -4.71
CA GLY A 24 21.55 4.23 -5.29
C GLY A 24 21.12 2.83 -5.73
N VAL A 25 21.96 2.19 -6.52
CA VAL A 25 21.79 0.79 -6.92
C VAL A 25 23.05 0.03 -6.49
N LYS A 26 22.85 -1.09 -5.79
CA LYS A 26 23.92 -2.01 -5.37
C LYS A 26 23.61 -3.38 -5.94
N GLY A 27 24.24 -3.73 -7.07
CA GLY A 27 23.95 -4.97 -7.78
C GLY A 27 22.51 -4.98 -8.29
N ASN A 28 21.69 -5.90 -7.79
CA ASN A 28 20.26 -5.98 -8.08
C ASN A 28 19.36 -5.27 -7.06
N GLN A 29 19.94 -4.69 -5.99
CA GLN A 29 19.19 -3.98 -4.96
C GLN A 29 19.16 -2.48 -5.24
N VAL A 30 17.98 -1.89 -5.17
CA VAL A 30 17.80 -0.44 -5.29
C VAL A 30 17.54 0.14 -3.91
N ARG A 31 18.29 1.18 -3.54
CA ARG A 31 18.00 1.99 -2.36
C ARG A 31 17.00 3.06 -2.76
N VAL A 32 15.84 3.01 -2.13
CA VAL A 32 14.76 3.97 -2.34
C VAL A 32 14.55 4.74 -1.04
N GLY A 33 14.67 6.06 -1.10
CA GLY A 33 14.24 6.97 -0.05
C GLY A 33 12.79 7.34 -0.28
N ILE A 34 11.93 7.17 0.73
CA ILE A 34 10.53 7.58 0.67
C ILE A 34 10.36 8.67 1.72
N ASN A 35 9.99 9.86 1.28
CA ASN A 35 9.58 10.95 2.13
C ASN A 35 8.06 11.07 2.01
N ALA A 36 7.36 10.82 3.11
CA ALA A 36 5.92 10.91 3.19
C ALA A 36 5.51 11.51 4.55
N PRO A 37 4.43 12.28 4.62
CA PRO A 37 3.92 12.82 5.87
C PRO A 37 3.40 11.72 6.79
N LYS A 38 3.31 12.00 8.11
CA LYS A 38 2.94 11.03 9.15
C LYS A 38 1.56 10.38 8.97
N HIS A 39 0.67 10.99 8.19
CA HIS A 39 -0.65 10.44 7.91
C HIS A 39 -0.62 9.38 6.80
N VAL A 40 0.45 9.33 5.98
CA VAL A 40 0.67 8.27 4.98
C VAL A 40 1.57 7.21 5.60
N ALA A 41 0.99 6.04 5.87
CA ALA A 41 1.73 4.90 6.36
C ALA A 41 2.59 4.29 5.23
N VAL A 42 3.92 4.30 5.40
CA VAL A 42 4.86 3.65 4.47
C VAL A 42 5.27 2.31 5.04
N HIS A 43 4.81 1.24 4.39
CA HIS A 43 5.13 -0.13 4.77
C HIS A 43 5.83 -0.86 3.63
N ARG A 44 6.62 -1.88 4.00
CA ARG A 44 7.06 -2.88 3.04
C ARG A 44 5.88 -3.79 2.74
N GLU A 45 5.75 -4.21 1.49
CA GLU A 45 4.62 -5.01 1.00
C GLU A 45 4.37 -6.25 1.87
N GLU A 46 5.44 -6.97 2.24
CA GLU A 46 5.36 -8.19 3.04
C GLU A 46 4.85 -7.97 4.48
N ILE A 47 5.02 -6.76 5.01
CA ILE A 47 4.51 -6.39 6.34
C ILE A 47 3.06 -5.91 6.23
N TYR A 48 2.75 -5.15 5.18
CA TYR A 48 1.39 -4.67 4.94
C TYR A 48 0.39 -5.82 4.75
N GLU A 49 0.75 -6.85 3.99
CA GLU A 49 -0.11 -8.02 3.80
C GLU A 49 -0.41 -8.77 5.11
N ARG A 50 0.58 -8.86 6.02
CA ARG A 50 0.39 -9.48 7.34
C ARG A 50 -0.52 -8.64 8.21
N ILE A 51 -0.29 -7.33 8.30
CA ILE A 51 -1.10 -6.42 9.10
C ILE A 51 -2.55 -6.40 8.58
N LYS A 52 -2.76 -6.37 7.26
CA LYS A 52 -4.11 -6.39 6.67
C LYS A 52 -4.85 -7.68 7.01
N ARG A 53 -4.14 -8.82 7.00
CA ARG A 53 -4.69 -10.13 7.36
C ARG A 53 -5.04 -10.22 8.86
N GLU A 54 -4.25 -9.61 9.72
CA GLU A 54 -4.51 -9.56 11.17
C GLU A 54 -5.59 -8.53 11.56
N GLN A 55 -5.75 -7.45 10.79
CA GLN A 55 -6.77 -6.42 11.02
C GLN A 55 -8.16 -6.79 10.47
N HIS A 56 -8.29 -7.87 9.70
CA HIS A 56 -9.59 -8.41 9.26
C HIS A 56 -9.93 -9.77 9.89
N PRO A 57 -10.21 -9.87 11.22
CA PRO A 57 -10.97 -11.00 11.75
C PRO A 57 -12.50 -10.81 11.60
N GLY A 58 -12.99 -9.72 11.00
CA GLY A 58 -14.38 -9.26 11.21
C GLY A 58 -15.24 -8.89 9.99
N GLU A 59 -14.78 -9.08 8.75
CA GLU A 59 -15.56 -8.70 7.55
C GLU A 59 -16.02 -9.88 6.67
N GLU A 60 -16.11 -11.10 7.22
CA GLU A 60 -16.75 -12.23 6.52
C GLU A 60 -18.22 -12.49 6.91
N VAL A 61 -18.81 -11.73 7.84
CA VAL A 61 -20.17 -12.03 8.34
C VAL A 61 -21.34 -11.26 7.72
N THR A 62 -21.11 -10.28 6.83
CA THR A 62 -22.20 -9.39 6.36
C THR A 62 -22.80 -9.70 4.99
N GLU A 63 -22.51 -10.85 4.37
CA GLU A 63 -23.21 -11.22 3.12
C GLU A 63 -24.25 -12.35 3.30
N LYS A 64 -24.16 -13.18 4.35
CA LYS A 64 -25.19 -14.20 4.65
C LYS A 64 -26.34 -13.71 5.53
N ALA A 65 -26.21 -12.59 6.24
CA ALA A 65 -27.29 -12.08 7.10
C ALA A 65 -28.36 -11.26 6.36
N LYS A 66 -28.07 -10.69 5.19
CA LYS A 66 -29.03 -9.87 4.42
C LYS A 66 -30.08 -10.68 3.66
N ALA A 67 -29.81 -11.96 3.36
CA ALA A 67 -30.75 -12.83 2.65
C ALA A 67 -31.87 -13.40 3.55
N ALA A 68 -31.69 -13.39 4.88
CA ALA A 68 -32.67 -13.95 5.81
C ALA A 68 -33.73 -12.93 6.30
N LEU A 69 -33.53 -11.62 6.04
CA LEU A 69 -34.43 -10.56 6.54
C LEU A 69 -35.42 -10.02 5.50
N TYR A 70 -35.49 -10.62 4.30
CA TYR A 70 -36.40 -10.17 3.22
C TYR A 70 -37.14 -11.34 2.55
N ALA A 71 -37.59 -12.33 3.33
CA ALA A 71 -38.58 -13.29 2.88
C ALA A 71 -39.99 -12.84 3.33
N PRO A 72 -40.78 -12.16 2.49
CA PRO A 72 -42.21 -12.09 2.73
C PRO A 72 -42.83 -13.48 2.53
N ALA A 73 -43.74 -13.81 3.44
CA ALA A 73 -44.53 -15.04 3.50
C ALA A 73 -45.37 -15.30 2.25
#